data_AF-A0A1S3INJ3-F1
#
_entry.id   AF-A0A1S3INJ3-F1
#
_cell.length_a   1.000
_cell.length_b   1.000
_cell.length_c   1.000
_cell.angle_alpha   90.00
_cell.angle_beta   90.00
_cell.angle_gamma   90.00
#
_symmetry.space_group_name_H-M   'P 1'
#
loop_
_entity.id
_entity.type
_entity.pdbx_description
1 polymer ?
#
loop_
_entity_poly.entity_id
_entity_poly.type
_entity_poly.pdbx_seq_one_letter_code
_entity_poly.pdbx_strand_id
1 'polypeptide(L)'
;MRILSPATCEFRGKNSHQHCTDKMSSQDIRHRVNASMLHTFQGDNVALMGVVKEIDNNGTSFQMESSDGQSVHIILNEPLSEDLTSLLVEVHGVVDNRNNINCQNYVPFTPEVTQSFDMETYNKAIKLSHSLKDHYIQGGPLEPME
;
A
#
# COMPACT_ATOMS: atom_id res chain seq x y z
N MET A 1 -21.79 4.15 -13.83
CA MET A 1 -20.49 3.78 -14.43
C MET A 1 -19.85 5.03 -15.01
N ARG A 2 -19.03 5.73 -14.22
CA ARG A 2 -18.25 6.88 -14.69
C ARG A 2 -16.81 6.42 -14.70
N ILE A 3 -16.32 6.11 -15.90
CA ILE A 3 -14.91 5.90 -16.18
C ILE A 3 -14.27 7.28 -16.03
N LEU A 4 -13.47 7.49 -14.98
CA LEU A 4 -12.60 8.65 -14.93
C LEU A 4 -11.47 8.40 -15.94
N SER A 5 -11.44 9.26 -16.96
CA SER A 5 -10.45 9.31 -18.04
C SER A 5 -9.03 9.32 -17.47
N PRO A 6 -8.06 8.63 -18.10
CA PRO A 6 -6.66 9.00 -17.91
C PRO A 6 -6.46 10.42 -18.43
N ALA A 7 -5.68 11.22 -17.71
CA ALA A 7 -5.37 12.60 -18.07
C ALA A 7 -4.77 12.64 -19.48
N THR A 8 -5.51 13.21 -20.43
CA THR A 8 -5.03 13.48 -21.78
C THR A 8 -4.02 14.61 -21.70
N CYS A 9 -2.73 14.30 -21.86
CA CYS A 9 -1.71 15.31 -22.11
C CYS A 9 -1.86 15.81 -23.56
N GLU A 10 -2.44 16.98 -23.75
CA GLU A 10 -2.54 17.62 -25.06
C GLU A 10 -1.15 18.11 -25.53
N PHE A 11 -0.53 17.37 -26.44
CA PHE A 11 0.71 17.78 -27.10
C PHE A 11 0.42 18.77 -28.25
N ARG A 12 0.61 20.06 -28.00
CA ARG A 12 0.75 21.07 -29.07
C ARG A 12 2.23 21.22 -29.45
N GLY A 13 2.60 20.67 -30.60
CA GLY A 13 3.63 21.24 -31.48
C GLY A 13 5.10 20.81 -31.29
N LYS A 14 5.53 19.90 -32.18
CA LYS A 14 6.82 19.83 -32.89
C LYS A 14 8.12 19.92 -32.06
N ASN A 15 8.68 18.75 -31.73
CA ASN A 15 9.98 18.29 -32.25
C ASN A 15 10.24 16.85 -31.79
N SER A 16 10.57 16.00 -32.76
CA SER A 16 10.88 14.59 -32.62
C SER A 16 12.17 14.37 -31.82
N HIS A 17 12.17 13.33 -30.99
CA HIS A 17 13.27 12.88 -30.11
C HIS A 17 13.44 13.64 -28.79
N GLN A 18 12.37 13.75 -28.00
CA GLN A 18 12.50 13.84 -26.55
C GLN A 18 12.00 12.54 -25.94
N HIS A 19 12.97 11.69 -25.62
CA HIS A 19 12.93 10.57 -24.70
C HIS A 19 11.78 10.67 -23.67
N CYS A 20 10.72 9.87 -23.83
CA CYS A 20 9.77 9.60 -22.76
C CYS A 20 10.49 8.76 -21.70
N THR A 21 11.36 9.40 -20.92
CA THR A 21 11.63 8.91 -19.57
C THR A 21 10.54 9.51 -18.72
N ASP A 22 9.44 8.78 -18.62
CA ASP A 22 8.59 8.94 -17.46
C ASP A 22 9.50 8.68 -16.27
N LYS A 23 9.95 9.76 -15.62
CA LYS A 23 10.55 9.69 -14.29
C LYS A 23 9.52 8.96 -13.46
N MET A 24 9.82 7.73 -13.09
CA MET A 24 9.06 6.99 -12.09
C MET A 24 8.97 7.93 -10.90
N SER A 25 7.78 8.51 -10.70
CA SER A 25 7.61 9.49 -9.65
C SER A 25 7.84 8.75 -8.35
N SER A 26 8.40 9.39 -7.33
CA SER A 26 8.56 8.77 -6.00
C SER A 26 7.24 8.25 -5.39
N GLN A 27 6.11 8.47 -6.07
CA GLN A 27 4.78 7.98 -5.73
C GLN A 27 4.55 6.49 -6.10
N ASP A 28 5.44 5.85 -6.85
CA ASP A 28 5.24 4.45 -7.30
C ASP A 28 5.87 3.39 -6.39
N ILE A 29 6.79 3.79 -5.49
CA ILE A 29 7.44 2.87 -4.54
C ILE A 29 6.51 2.67 -3.35
N ARG A 30 6.12 1.41 -3.09
CA ARG A 30 5.29 1.02 -1.95
C ARG A 30 6.08 0.08 -1.05
N HIS A 31 6.61 0.61 0.03
CA HIS A 31 7.35 -0.19 1.00
C HIS A 31 6.43 -1.19 1.69
N ARG A 32 6.79 -2.48 1.64
CA ARG A 32 6.04 -3.51 2.37
C ARG A 32 6.46 -3.47 3.83
N VAL A 33 5.53 -3.16 4.73
CA VAL A 33 5.82 -2.88 6.14
C VAL A 33 4.86 -3.62 7.07
N ASN A 34 5.24 -3.72 8.35
CA ASN A 34 4.33 -4.03 9.44
C ASN A 34 4.09 -2.77 10.30
N ALA A 35 3.21 -2.86 11.29
CA ALA A 35 2.84 -1.72 12.13
C ALA A 35 4.04 -1.11 12.87
N SER A 36 4.95 -1.93 13.42
CA SER A 36 6.13 -1.44 14.13
C SER A 36 7.02 -0.53 13.31
N MET A 37 7.01 -0.67 11.98
CA MET A 37 7.85 0.09 11.05
C MET A 37 7.23 1.43 10.64
N LEU A 38 5.94 1.70 10.89
CA LEU A 38 5.26 2.89 10.35
C LEU A 38 5.93 4.22 10.74
N HIS A 39 6.49 4.31 11.93
CA HIS A 39 7.19 5.50 12.40
C HIS A 39 8.40 5.90 11.53
N THR A 40 9.04 4.96 10.82
CA THR A 40 10.14 5.25 9.91
C THR A 40 9.70 5.63 8.49
N PHE A 41 8.41 5.48 8.18
CA PHE A 41 7.84 5.69 6.84
C PHE A 41 6.80 6.82 6.81
N GLN A 42 6.80 7.72 7.81
CA GLN A 42 5.89 8.87 7.84
C GLN A 42 6.09 9.76 6.60
N GLY A 43 5.01 10.00 5.87
CA GLY A 43 5.02 10.73 4.59
C GLY A 43 5.29 9.87 3.35
N ASP A 44 5.68 8.61 3.52
CA ASP A 44 5.96 7.68 2.42
C ASP A 44 4.75 6.80 2.09
N ASN A 45 4.72 6.29 0.85
CA ASN A 45 3.77 5.27 0.42
C ASN A 45 4.19 3.88 0.92
N VAL A 46 3.25 3.16 1.50
CA VAL A 46 3.45 1.82 2.05
C VAL A 46 2.39 0.84 1.57
N ALA A 47 2.72 -0.45 1.64
CA ALA A 47 1.79 -1.56 1.56
C ALA A 47 1.81 -2.32 2.89
N LEU A 48 0.68 -2.29 3.62
CA LEU A 48 0.50 -2.95 4.90
C LEU A 48 -0.58 -4.03 4.77
N MET A 49 -0.25 -5.24 5.19
CA MET A 49 -1.19 -6.37 5.21
C MET A 49 -1.61 -6.69 6.64
N GLY A 50 -2.88 -7.04 6.82
CA GLY A 50 -3.43 -7.38 8.14
C GLY A 50 -4.92 -7.69 8.11
N VAL A 51 -5.44 -8.11 9.26
CA VAL A 51 -6.83 -8.53 9.42
C VAL A 51 -7.66 -7.39 9.99
N VAL A 52 -8.74 -7.00 9.32
CA VAL A 52 -9.65 -5.96 9.79
C VAL A 52 -10.38 -6.44 11.05
N LYS A 53 -10.39 -5.62 12.10
CA LYS A 53 -11.02 -5.94 13.38
C LYS A 53 -12.33 -5.20 13.59
N GLU A 54 -12.33 -3.91 13.29
CA GLU A 54 -13.47 -3.02 13.54
C GLU A 54 -13.53 -1.96 12.45
N ILE A 55 -14.72 -1.74 11.90
CA ILE A 55 -15.01 -0.68 10.93
C ILE A 55 -15.79 0.41 11.66
N ASP A 56 -15.46 1.67 11.42
CA ASP A 56 -16.22 2.77 12.01
C ASP A 56 -17.67 2.81 11.50
N ASN A 57 -18.57 3.45 12.25
CA ASN A 57 -20.00 3.50 11.93
C ASN A 57 -20.33 4.15 10.57
N ASN A 58 -19.46 5.03 10.08
CA ASN A 58 -19.61 5.73 8.80
C ASN A 58 -18.88 5.01 7.65
N GLY A 59 -18.17 3.91 7.93
CA GLY A 59 -17.30 3.21 6.99
C GLY A 59 -16.10 4.01 6.52
N THR A 60 -15.76 5.14 7.16
CA THR A 60 -14.69 6.06 6.72
C THR A 60 -13.30 5.72 7.24
N SER A 61 -13.21 4.73 8.11
CA SER A 61 -11.99 4.23 8.70
C SER A 61 -12.21 2.83 9.29
N PHE A 62 -11.13 2.12 9.52
CA PHE A 62 -11.15 0.83 10.22
C PHE A 62 -9.86 0.58 10.98
N GLN A 63 -9.96 -0.23 12.03
CA GLN A 63 -8.82 -0.81 12.75
C GLN A 63 -8.46 -2.15 12.14
N MET A 64 -7.18 -2.37 11.84
CA MET A 64 -6.67 -3.67 11.44
C MET A 64 -5.50 -4.11 12.33
N GLU A 65 -5.32 -5.41 12.47
CA GLU A 65 -4.18 -6.02 13.14
C GLU A 65 -3.15 -6.45 12.08
N SER A 66 -1.95 -5.89 12.15
CA SER A 66 -0.86 -6.18 11.23
C SER A 66 -0.17 -7.51 11.57
N SER A 67 0.79 -7.91 10.76
CA SER A 67 1.52 -9.19 10.86
C SER A 67 2.40 -9.34 12.11
N ASP A 68 2.66 -8.24 12.81
CA ASP A 68 3.33 -8.21 14.11
C ASP A 68 2.35 -8.15 15.30
N GLY A 69 1.05 -8.32 15.05
CA GLY A 69 0.00 -8.34 16.07
C GLY A 69 -0.39 -6.96 16.61
N GLN A 70 0.19 -5.89 16.07
CA GLN A 70 -0.15 -4.52 16.48
C GLN A 70 -1.29 -3.96 15.64
N SER A 71 -2.10 -3.10 16.25
CA SER A 71 -3.23 -2.46 15.58
C SER A 71 -2.81 -1.18 14.86
N VAL A 72 -3.36 -0.97 13.67
CA VAL A 72 -3.16 0.21 12.82
C VAL A 72 -4.52 0.79 12.45
N HIS A 73 -4.64 2.12 12.53
CA HIS A 73 -5.81 2.85 12.07
C HIS A 73 -5.66 3.20 10.59
N ILE A 74 -6.66 2.81 9.79
CA ILE A 74 -6.70 3.08 8.36
C ILE A 74 -7.80 4.09 8.08
N ILE A 75 -7.43 5.20 7.45
CA ILE A 75 -8.33 6.30 7.12
C ILE A 75 -8.66 6.22 5.63
N LEU A 76 -9.94 6.21 5.29
CA LEU A 76 -10.43 6.08 3.92
C LEU A 76 -10.89 7.45 3.39
N ASN A 77 -10.67 7.68 2.10
CA ASN A 77 -11.18 8.88 1.43
C ASN A 77 -12.69 8.78 1.13
N GLU A 78 -13.18 7.55 0.93
CA GLU A 78 -14.59 7.25 0.69
C GLU A 78 -15.03 6.10 1.61
N PRO A 79 -16.28 6.09 2.10
CA PRO A 79 -16.81 4.99 2.90
C PRO A 79 -16.69 3.63 2.22
N LEU A 80 -16.43 2.58 3.00
CA LEU A 80 -16.45 1.19 2.50
C LEU A 80 -17.81 0.85 1.87
N SER A 81 -17.76 0.17 0.72
CA SER A 81 -18.95 -0.37 0.05
C SER A 81 -19.34 -1.78 0.53
N GLU A 82 -18.45 -2.45 1.24
CA GLU A 82 -18.58 -3.83 1.69
C GLU A 82 -18.05 -3.99 3.12
N ASP A 83 -18.55 -5.00 3.83
CA ASP A 83 -18.06 -5.34 5.17
C ASP A 83 -16.77 -6.18 5.05
N LEU A 84 -15.67 -5.61 5.51
CA LEU A 84 -14.35 -6.25 5.51
C LEU A 84 -14.00 -6.91 6.85
N THR A 85 -14.91 -6.91 7.82
CA THR A 85 -14.64 -7.38 9.18
C THR A 85 -14.14 -8.82 9.19
N SER A 86 -13.04 -9.07 9.92
CA SER A 86 -12.34 -10.36 10.00
C SER A 86 -11.70 -10.84 8.69
N LEU A 87 -11.68 -10.04 7.62
CA LEU A 87 -10.96 -10.38 6.39
C LEU A 87 -9.52 -9.88 6.41
N LEU A 88 -8.64 -10.64 5.76
CA LEU A 88 -7.29 -10.20 5.43
C LEU A 88 -7.36 -9.17 4.30
N VAL A 89 -6.69 -8.04 4.47
CA VAL A 89 -6.66 -6.94 3.50
C VAL A 89 -5.23 -6.46 3.32
N GLU A 90 -4.84 -6.18 2.08
CA GLU A 90 -3.64 -5.41 1.77
C GLU A 90 -4.03 -3.95 1.51
N VAL A 91 -3.56 -3.03 2.36
CA VAL A 91 -3.81 -1.60 2.28
C VAL A 91 -2.59 -0.91 1.65
N HIS A 92 -2.83 -0.06 0.66
CA HIS A 92 -1.85 0.85 0.07
C HIS A 92 -2.19 2.28 0.43
N GLY A 93 -1.22 3.03 0.94
CA GLY A 93 -1.48 4.42 1.32
C GLY A 93 -0.26 5.13 1.88
N VAL A 94 -0.48 6.37 2.33
CA VAL A 94 0.57 7.23 2.90
C VAL A 94 0.48 7.20 4.42
N VAL A 95 1.61 6.97 5.08
CA VAL A 95 1.66 7.00 6.55
C VAL A 95 1.60 8.44 7.05
N ASP A 96 0.70 8.74 7.98
CA ASP A 96 0.60 10.05 8.60
C ASP A 96 1.57 10.22 9.80
N ASN A 97 1.58 11.42 10.40
CA ASN A 97 2.44 11.74 11.54
C ASN A 97 2.05 11.04 12.86
N ARG A 98 0.93 10.31 12.88
CA ARG A 98 0.43 9.51 14.01
C ARG A 98 0.55 8.01 13.77
N ASN A 99 1.23 7.61 12.69
CA ASN A 99 1.37 6.22 12.25
C ASN A 99 0.03 5.57 11.84
N ASN A 100 -0.95 6.37 11.42
CA ASN A 100 -2.11 5.88 10.67
C ASN A 100 -1.75 5.81 9.19
N ILE A 101 -2.58 5.11 8.40
CA ILE A 101 -2.42 5.07 6.95
C ILE A 101 -3.60 5.77 6.29
N ASN A 102 -3.33 6.84 5.55
CA ASN A 102 -4.28 7.44 4.62
C ASN A 102 -4.35 6.55 3.38
N CYS A 103 -5.38 5.72 3.33
CA CYS A 103 -5.58 4.71 2.32
C CYS A 103 -5.89 5.33 0.95
N GLN A 104 -5.14 4.91 -0.05
CA GLN A 104 -5.38 5.23 -1.46
C GLN A 104 -6.07 4.08 -2.18
N ASN A 105 -5.74 2.84 -1.80
CA ASN A 105 -6.30 1.62 -2.37
C ASN A 105 -6.24 0.50 -1.32
N TYR A 106 -7.19 -0.43 -1.40
CA TYR A 106 -7.14 -1.66 -0.59
C TYR A 106 -7.55 -2.85 -1.44
N VAL A 107 -7.00 -4.02 -1.10
CA VAL A 107 -7.29 -5.29 -1.79
C VAL A 107 -7.71 -6.32 -0.73
N PRO A 108 -9.01 -6.64 -0.63
CA PRO A 108 -9.47 -7.68 0.26
C PRO A 108 -9.15 -9.06 -0.31
N PHE A 109 -8.74 -9.98 0.56
CA PHE A 109 -8.57 -11.37 0.22
C PHE A 109 -9.89 -12.12 0.39
N THR A 110 -10.02 -13.26 -0.31
CA THR A 110 -11.18 -14.12 -0.12
C THR A 110 -11.18 -14.71 1.30
N PRO A 111 -12.36 -15.13 1.83
CA PRO A 111 -12.43 -15.78 3.14
C PRO A 111 -11.56 -17.05 3.24
N GLU A 112 -11.47 -17.83 2.17
CA GLU A 112 -10.65 -19.04 2.10
C GLU A 112 -9.15 -18.72 2.24
N VAL A 113 -8.67 -17.68 1.56
CA VAL A 113 -7.28 -17.24 1.71
C VAL A 113 -7.05 -16.65 3.09
N THR A 114 -7.97 -15.83 3.60
CA THR A 114 -7.89 -15.24 4.94
C THR A 114 -7.68 -16.31 6.02
N GLN A 115 -8.41 -17.43 5.93
CA GLN A 115 -8.32 -18.51 6.93
C GLN A 115 -6.99 -19.28 6.88
N SER A 116 -6.38 -19.40 5.69
CA SER A 116 -5.19 -20.23 5.47
C SER A 116 -3.88 -19.43 5.43
N PHE A 117 -3.96 -18.11 5.40
CA PHE A 117 -2.78 -17.24 5.30
C PHE A 117 -1.99 -17.19 6.61
N ASP A 118 -0.70 -17.53 6.53
CA ASP A 118 0.22 -17.48 7.67
C ASP A 118 0.84 -16.08 7.83
N MET A 119 0.21 -15.28 8.68
CA MET A 119 0.67 -13.93 9.01
C MET A 119 2.02 -13.92 9.74
N GLU A 120 2.38 -14.97 10.48
CA GLU A 120 3.65 -15.05 11.19
C GLU A 120 4.81 -15.22 10.20
N THR A 121 4.63 -16.13 9.24
CA THR A 121 5.60 -16.33 8.15
C THR A 121 5.70 -15.09 7.28
N TYR A 122 4.58 -14.43 6.98
CA TYR A 122 4.60 -13.15 6.27
C TYR A 122 5.40 -12.07 7.04
N ASN A 123 5.22 -11.94 8.36
CA ASN A 123 6.00 -10.99 9.16
C ASN A 123 7.50 -11.27 9.11
N LYS A 124 7.90 -12.55 9.13
CA LYS A 124 9.30 -12.96 8.95
C LYS A 124 9.83 -12.52 7.58
N ALA A 125 9.04 -12.68 6.53
CA ALA A 125 9.39 -12.23 5.18
C ALA A 125 9.56 -10.69 5.10
N ILE A 126 8.67 -9.93 5.74
CA ILE A 126 8.80 -8.47 5.85
C ILE A 126 10.12 -8.10 6.53
N LYS A 127 10.38 -8.65 7.72
CA LYS A 127 11.63 -8.39 8.45
C LYS A 127 12.87 -8.74 7.63
N LEU A 128 12.85 -9.88 6.94
CA LEU A 128 13.93 -10.32 6.07
C LEU A 128 14.16 -9.32 4.92
N SER A 129 13.07 -8.87 4.26
CA SER A 129 13.13 -7.91 3.16
C SER A 129 13.81 -6.60 3.55
N HIS A 130 13.57 -6.13 4.79
CA HIS A 130 14.19 -4.91 5.32
C HIS A 130 15.63 -5.12 5.81
N SER A 131 16.00 -6.35 6.17
CA SER A 131 17.37 -6.72 6.56
C SER A 131 18.30 -6.93 5.36
N LEU A 132 17.75 -7.32 4.20
CA LEU A 132 18.49 -7.64 2.97
C LEU A 132 18.17 -6.63 1.86
N LYS A 133 18.37 -5.33 2.14
CA LYS A 133 18.00 -4.24 1.20
C LYS A 133 18.67 -4.35 -0.16
N ASP A 134 19.87 -4.92 -0.23
CA ASP A 134 20.63 -5.11 -1.48
C ASP A 134 20.10 -6.28 -2.33
N HIS A 135 19.28 -7.15 -1.75
CA HIS A 135 18.73 -8.34 -2.42
C HIS A 135 17.22 -8.25 -2.65
N TYR A 136 16.52 -7.39 -1.91
CA TYR A 136 15.10 -7.15 -2.07
C TYR A 136 14.84 -5.65 -2.22
N ILE A 137 15.07 -5.15 -3.44
CA ILE A 137 14.89 -3.76 -3.79
C ILE A 137 13.37 -3.50 -3.87
N GLN A 138 12.82 -2.83 -2.86
CA GLN A 138 11.39 -2.48 -2.80
C GLN A 138 11.01 -1.32 -3.74
N GLY A 139 12.01 -0.74 -4.41
CA GLY A 139 11.87 0.33 -5.39
C GLY A 139 13.21 1.00 -5.67
N GLY A 140 13.44 1.41 -6.91
CA GLY A 140 14.64 2.08 -7.39
C GLY A 140 14.53 2.34 -8.90
N PRO A 141 15.37 3.21 -9.49
CA PRO A 141 15.51 3.27 -10.94
C PRO A 141 15.83 1.86 -11.45
N LEU A 142 15.08 1.35 -12.43
CA LEU A 142 15.51 0.15 -13.14
C LEU A 142 16.82 0.50 -13.83
N GLU A 143 17.94 0.04 -13.28
CA GLU A 143 19.19 0.08 -14.05
C GLU A 143 18.95 -0.76 -15.32
N PRO A 144 19.32 -0.25 -16.51
CA PRO A 144 19.18 -1.02 -17.72
C PRO A 144 19.91 -2.34 -17.55
N MET A 145 19.24 -3.47 -17.78
CA MET A 145 19.94 -4.74 -17.94
C MET A 145 20.85 -4.62 -19.17
N GLU A 146 22.16 -4.75 -18.95
CA GLU A 146 23.17 -4.86 -20.03
C GLU A 146 22.99 -6.12 -20.87
#